data_AF-A0A847WMG4-F1
#
_entry.id   AF-A0A847WMG4-F1
#
_cell.length_a   1.000
_cell.length_b   1.000
_cell.length_c   1.000
_cell.angle_alpha   90.00
_cell.angle_beta   90.00
_cell.angle_gamma   90.00
#
_symmetry.space_group_name_H-M   'P 1'
#
loop_
_entity.id
_entity.type
_entity.pdbx_description
1 polymer ?
#
loop_
_entity_poly.entity_id
_entity_poly.type
_entity_poly.pdbx_seq_one_letter_code
_entity_poly.pdbx_strand_id
1 'polypeptide(L)'
;YQLAEMFNVNPATAAKGLSLLAGENLLYKKRGLGMFVAPQAKDKFRAKRIKQNLQQLVLQVVAEAERLQVSQAELIAMIKNVEPPKEE
;
A
#
# COMPACT_ATOMS: atom_id res chain seq x y z
N TYR A 1 9.58 -21.59 5.61
CA TYR A 1 10.79 -21.40 4.80
C TYR A 1 10.50 -20.76 3.45
N GLN A 2 9.47 -21.18 2.71
CA GLN A 2 9.12 -20.60 1.39
C GLN A 2 9.17 -19.07 1.26
N LEU A 3 8.49 -18.31 2.14
CA LEU A 3 8.55 -16.83 2.09
C LEU A 3 9.94 -16.27 2.36
N ALA A 4 10.71 -16.92 3.23
CA ALA A 4 12.07 -16.50 3.57
C ALA A 4 13.00 -16.70 2.36
N GLU A 5 12.86 -17.81 1.64
CA GLU A 5 13.60 -18.10 0.40
C GLU A 5 13.18 -17.17 -0.74
N MET A 6 11.86 -17.03 -0.98
CA MET A 6 11.31 -16.22 -2.07
C MET A 6 11.70 -14.75 -1.97
N PHE A 7 11.77 -14.21 -0.75
CA PHE A 7 12.17 -12.82 -0.52
C PHE A 7 13.64 -12.68 -0.09
N ASN A 8 14.40 -13.78 -0.03
CA ASN A 8 15.79 -13.80 0.43
C ASN A 8 16.01 -13.08 1.79
N VAL A 9 15.18 -13.41 2.78
CA VAL A 9 15.20 -12.81 4.13
C VAL A 9 15.31 -13.87 5.22
N ASN A 10 15.71 -13.47 6.42
CA ASN A 10 15.72 -14.35 7.59
C ASN A 10 14.30 -14.92 7.86
N PRO A 11 14.16 -16.24 8.14
CA PRO A 11 12.88 -16.85 8.52
C PRO A 11 12.13 -16.14 9.66
N ALA A 12 12.85 -15.63 10.66
CA ALA A 12 12.25 -14.85 11.75
C ALA A 12 11.62 -13.53 11.25
N THR A 13 12.22 -12.89 10.24
CA THR A 13 11.69 -11.69 9.60
C THR A 13 10.40 -12.00 8.83
N ALA A 14 10.38 -13.08 8.05
CA ALA A 14 9.18 -13.52 7.34
C ALA A 14 8.04 -13.86 8.33
N ALA A 15 8.36 -14.56 9.43
CA ALA A 15 7.40 -14.87 10.49
C ALA A 15 6.86 -13.60 11.16
N LYS A 16 7.72 -12.62 11.45
CA LYS A 16 7.30 -11.30 11.98
C LYS A 16 6.35 -10.60 11.02
N GLY A 17 6.61 -10.63 9.71
CA GLY A 17 5.71 -10.09 8.68
C GLY A 17 4.32 -10.72 8.73
N LEU A 18 4.23 -12.05 8.81
CA LEU A 18 2.95 -12.75 8.94
C LEU A 18 2.21 -12.39 10.24
N SER A 19 2.93 -12.27 11.36
CA SER A 19 2.36 -11.85 12.64
C SER A 19 1.80 -10.43 12.59
N LEU A 20 2.48 -9.49 11.91
CA LEU A 20 1.98 -8.12 11.72
C LEU A 20 0.69 -8.11 10.90
N LEU A 21 0.65 -8.86 9.80
CA LEU A 21 -0.56 -8.99 8.97
C LEU A 21 -1.72 -9.65 9.73
N ALA A 22 -1.43 -10.59 10.63
CA ALA A 22 -2.42 -11.18 11.52
C ALA A 22 -2.96 -10.17 12.54
N GLY A 23 -2.07 -9.38 13.16
CA GLY A 23 -2.45 -8.30 14.09
C GLY A 23 -3.30 -7.22 13.43
N GLU A 24 -3.11 -6.96 12.14
CA GLU A 24 -3.95 -6.05 11.35
C GLU A 24 -5.28 -6.68 10.87
N ASN A 25 -5.57 -7.93 11.25
CA ASN A 25 -6.73 -8.70 10.78
C ASN A 25 -6.79 -8.82 9.25
N LEU A 26 -5.62 -8.85 8.59
CA LEU A 26 -5.48 -9.14 7.17
C LEU A 26 -5.28 -10.65 6.94
N LEU A 27 -4.68 -11.32 7.91
CA LEU A 27 -4.59 -12.78 7.98
C LEU A 27 -5.28 -13.29 9.24
N TYR A 28 -5.76 -14.53 9.20
CA TYR A 28 -6.26 -15.25 10.36
C TYR A 28 -5.74 -16.68 10.38
N LYS A 29 -5.71 -17.29 11.57
CA LYS A 29 -5.26 -18.67 11.73
C LYS A 29 -6.45 -19.63 11.69
N LYS A 30 -6.36 -20.66 10.87
CA LYS A 30 -7.29 -21.80 10.90
C LYS A 30 -6.60 -22.95 11.64
N ARG A 31 -7.22 -23.43 12.72
CA ARG A 31 -6.62 -24.42 13.63
C ARG A 31 -6.17 -25.66 12.85
N GLY A 32 -4.90 -26.04 13.01
CA GLY A 32 -4.28 -27.19 12.32
C GLY A 32 -4.02 -27.01 10.82
N LEU A 33 -4.43 -25.88 10.21
CA LEU A 33 -4.39 -25.68 8.76
C LEU A 33 -3.52 -24.50 8.32
N GLY A 34 -3.07 -23.66 9.25
CA GLY A 34 -2.15 -22.54 8.98
C GLY A 34 -2.84 -21.18 8.92
N MET A 35 -2.28 -20.26 8.13
CA MET A 35 -2.73 -18.88 8.00
C MET A 35 -3.49 -18.67 6.68
N PHE A 36 -4.56 -17.88 6.72
CA PHE A 36 -5.45 -17.61 5.59
C PHE A 36 -5.72 -16.11 5.48
N VAL A 37 -6.01 -15.65 4.27
CA VAL A 37 -6.37 -14.25 4.00
C VAL A 37 -7.78 -13.96 4.49
N ALA A 38 -7.95 -12.91 5.30
CA ALA A 38 -9.26 -12.50 5.77
C ALA A 38 -10.12 -12.02 4.59
N PRO A 39 -11.45 -12.28 4.57
CA PRO A 39 -12.29 -11.90 3.43
C PRO A 39 -12.26 -10.39 3.11
N GLN A 40 -12.03 -9.56 4.12
CA GLN A 40 -12.00 -8.09 4.06
C GLN A 40 -10.58 -7.54 3.88
N ALA A 41 -9.57 -8.41 3.73
CA ALA A 41 -8.16 -8.01 3.70
C ALA A 41 -7.86 -7.06 2.54
N LYS A 42 -8.46 -7.30 1.37
CA LYS A 42 -8.26 -6.47 0.17
C LYS A 42 -8.68 -5.02 0.41
N ASP A 43 -9.89 -4.82 0.94
CA ASP A 43 -10.44 -3.49 1.16
C ASP A 43 -9.70 -2.76 2.27
N LYS A 44 -9.36 -3.46 3.36
CA LYS A 44 -8.54 -2.91 4.45
C LYS A 44 -7.16 -2.48 3.96
N PHE A 45 -6.50 -3.32 3.17
CA PHE A 45 -5.17 -3.02 2.63
C PHE A 45 -5.23 -1.84 1.65
N ARG A 46 -6.25 -1.79 0.78
CA ARG A 46 -6.47 -0.67 -0.15
C ARG A 46 -6.68 0.64 0.62
N ALA A 47 -7.56 0.64 1.61
CA ALA A 47 -7.82 1.83 2.43
C ALA A 47 -6.55 2.30 3.16
N LYS A 48 -5.75 1.38 3.71
CA LYS A 48 -4.45 1.68 4.33
C LYS A 48 -3.50 2.35 3.34
N ARG A 49 -3.35 1.81 2.13
CA ARG A 49 -2.47 2.36 1.08
C ARG A 49 -2.92 3.74 0.62
N ILE A 50 -4.23 3.97 0.45
CA ILE A 50 -4.76 5.30 0.12
C ILE A 50 -4.41 6.30 1.22
N LYS A 51 -4.64 5.93 2.48
CA LYS A 51 -4.41 6.81 3.63
C LYS A 51 -2.93 7.10 3.88
N GLN A 52 -2.07 6.08 3.84
CA GLN A 52 -0.67 6.23 4.22
C GLN A 52 0.21 6.78 3.08
N ASN A 53 -0.10 6.41 1.83
CA ASN A 53 0.77 6.73 0.71
C ASN A 53 0.14 7.80 -0.17
N LEU A 54 -1.07 7.55 -0.68
CA LEU A 54 -1.66 8.45 -1.68
C LEU A 54 -1.99 9.82 -1.08
N GLN A 55 -2.53 9.89 0.14
CA GLN A 55 -2.81 11.17 0.80
C GLN A 55 -1.54 12.00 1.04
N GLN A 56 -0.42 11.36 1.43
CA GLN A 56 0.86 12.04 1.60
C GLN A 56 1.38 12.59 0.27
N LEU A 57 1.31 11.81 -0.81
CA LEU A 57 1.71 12.25 -2.14
C LEU A 57 0.84 13.42 -2.64
N VAL A 58 -0.48 13.33 -2.47
CA VAL A 58 -1.39 14.42 -2.85
C VAL A 58 -1.04 15.70 -2.09
N LEU A 59 -0.73 15.61 -0.79
CA LEU A 59 -0.33 16.77 0.00
C LEU A 59 0.98 17.40 -0.51
N GLN A 60 1.97 16.58 -0.85
CA GLN A 60 3.23 17.06 -1.44
C GLN A 60 2.99 17.76 -2.79
N VAL A 61 2.16 17.17 -3.65
CA VAL A 61 1.84 17.73 -4.97
C VAL A 61 1.09 19.06 -4.85
N VAL A 62 0.11 19.14 -3.96
CA VAL A 62 -0.66 20.38 -3.73
C VAL A 62 0.24 21.48 -3.16
N ALA A 63 1.10 21.16 -2.20
CA ALA A 63 2.03 22.13 -1.61
C ALA A 63 3.02 22.68 -2.66
N GLU A 64 3.49 21.84 -3.59
CA GLU A 64 4.39 22.27 -4.65
C GLU A 64 3.67 23.11 -5.70
N ALA A 65 2.43 22.76 -6.05
CA ALA A 65 1.60 23.56 -6.94
C ALA A 65 1.37 24.98 -6.38
N GLU A 66 1.10 25.10 -5.07
CA GLU A 66 0.94 26.39 -4.40
C GLU A 66 2.21 27.25 -4.48
N ARG A 67 3.39 26.66 -4.23
CA ARG A 67 4.68 27.36 -4.33
C ARG A 67 4.97 27.89 -5.74
N LEU A 68 4.53 27.15 -6.76
CA LEU A 68 4.68 27.51 -8.17
C LEU A 68 3.52 28.36 -8.70
N GLN A 69 2.60 28.80 -7.83
CA GLN A 69 1.42 29.59 -8.19
C GLN A 69 0.53 28.90 -9.24
N VAL A 70 0.54 27.56 -9.26
CA VAL A 70 -0.35 26.76 -10.10
C VAL A 70 -1.72 26.69 -9.44
N SER A 71 -2.76 27.09 -10.17
CA SER A 71 -4.12 27.04 -9.66
C SER A 71 -4.60 25.59 -9.51
N GLN A 72 -5.58 25.37 -8.64
CA GLN A 72 -6.19 24.06 -8.45
C GLN A 72 -6.78 23.51 -9.77
N ALA A 73 -7.34 24.37 -10.61
CA ALA A 73 -7.90 23.98 -11.90
C ALA A 73 -6.82 23.47 -12.87
N GLU A 74 -5.68 24.17 -12.94
CA GLU A 74 -4.52 23.75 -13.75
C GLU A 74 -3.94 22.44 -13.22
N LEU A 75 -3.79 22.29 -11.91
CA LEU A 75 -3.30 21.04 -11.31
C LEU A 75 -4.22 19.84 -11.62
N ILE A 76 -5.54 20.02 -11.53
CA ILE A 76 -6.51 18.99 -11.91
C ILE A 76 -6.42 18.66 -13.40
N ALA A 77 -6.22 19.66 -14.25
CA ALA A 77 -6.04 19.44 -15.69
C ALA A 77 -4.76 18.64 -15.98
N MET A 78 -3.65 18.94 -15.28
CA MET A 78 -2.42 18.16 -15.37
C MET A 78 -2.67 16.70 -14.99
N ILE A 79 -3.32 16.43 -13.85
CA ILE A 79 -3.62 15.06 -13.39
C ILE A 79 -4.49 14.30 -14.40
N LYS A 80 -5.47 14.95 -15.04
CA LYS A 80 -6.34 14.31 -16.05
C LYS A 80 -5.59 13.93 -17.33
N ASN A 81 -4.53 14.66 -17.67
CA ASN A 81 -3.77 14.46 -18.91
C ASN A 81 -2.58 13.52 -18.74
N VAL A 82 -2.25 13.13 -17.50
CA VAL A 82 -1.18 12.17 -17.23
C VAL A 82 -1.72 10.76 -17.43
N GLU A 83 -1.12 10.01 -18.36
CA GLU A 83 -1.29 8.56 -18.42
C GLU A 83 -0.40 7.90 -17.36
N PRO A 84 -0.88 6.84 -16.69
CA PRO A 84 -0.02 6.06 -15.81
C PRO A 84 1.19 5.54 -16.61
N PRO A 85 2.40 5.54 -16.02
CA PRO A 85 3.58 5.02 -16.71
C PRO A 85 3.28 3.58 -17.15
N LYS A 86 3.57 3.27 -18.41
CA LYS A 86 3.50 1.89 -18.90
C LYS A 86 4.53 1.09 -18.10
N GLU A 87 4.09 0.02 -17.46
CA GLU A 87 4.99 -0.91 -16.78
C GLU A 87 5.98 -1.48 -17.82
N GLU A 88 7.28 -1.33 -17.58
CA GLU A 88 8.35 -2.05 -18.28
C GLU A 88 8.54 -3.46 -17.71
#